data_AF-A0A2L2WK80-F1
#
_entry.id   AF-A0A2L2WK80-F1
#
_cell.length_a   1.000
_cell.length_b   1.000
_cell.length_c   1.000
_cell.angle_alpha   90.00
_cell.angle_beta   90.00
_cell.angle_gamma   90.00
#
_symmetry.space_group_name_H-M   'P 1'
#
loop_
_entity.id
_entity.type
_entity.pdbx_description
1 polymer ?
#
loop_
_entity_poly.entity_id
_entity_poly.type
_entity_poly.pdbx_seq_one_letter_code
_entity_poly.pdbx_strand_id
1 'polypeptide(L)' 'SARLKVSRRTLQDYRNEGRIAYIQLGGKILYRESDIERMLADSYRSAYRLTATRFS' A
#
# COMPACT_ATOMS: atom_id res chain seq x y z
N SER A 1 -8.94 -4.49 -16.90
CA SER A 1 -8.50 -5.00 -15.58
C SER A 1 -7.26 -4.23 -15.16
N ALA A 2 -7.44 -3.19 -14.35
CA ALA A 2 -6.38 -2.30 -13.92
C ALA A 2 -5.42 -3.05 -12.99
N ARG A 3 -4.29 -3.53 -13.54
CA ARG A 3 -3.22 -4.10 -12.74
C ARG A 3 -2.59 -2.95 -11.97
N LEU A 4 -2.74 -2.98 -10.64
CA LEU A 4 -1.99 -2.14 -9.73
C LEU A 4 -0.53 -2.05 -10.19
N LYS A 5 -0.03 -0.82 -10.38
CA LYS A 5 1.36 -0.54 -10.81
C LYS A 5 2.36 -0.79 -9.67
N VAL A 6 2.15 -1.85 -8.90
CA VAL A 6 2.93 -2.23 -7.73
C VAL A 6 3.47 -3.65 -7.96
N SER A 7 4.76 -3.83 -7.72
CA SER A 7 5.40 -5.13 -7.89
C SER A 7 4.93 -6.13 -6.82
N ARG A 8 5.02 -7.43 -7.12
CA ARG A 8 4.76 -8.48 -6.13
C ARG A 8 5.69 -8.39 -4.90
N ARG A 9 6.94 -7.97 -5.11
CA ARG A 9 7.95 -7.80 -4.05
C ARG A 9 7.53 -6.72 -3.05
N THR A 10 7.09 -5.57 -3.57
CA THR A 10 6.60 -4.45 -2.77
C THR A 10 5.38 -4.85 -1.92
N LEU A 11 4.43 -5.60 -2.49
CA LEU A 11 3.29 -6.12 -1.73
C LEU A 11 3.70 -7.08 -0.62
N GLN A 12 4.73 -7.90 -0.86
CA GLN A 12 5.27 -8.79 0.16
C GLN A 12 5.92 -8.01 1.31
N ASP A 13 6.70 -6.97 1.00
CA ASP A 13 7.33 -6.12 2.02
C ASP A 13 6.26 -5.40 2.85
N TYR A 14 5.23 -4.83 2.22
CA TYR A 14 4.12 -4.20 2.95
C TYR A 14 3.36 -5.17 3.85
N ARG A 15 3.20 -6.42 3.42
CA ARG A 15 2.60 -7.46 4.28
C ARG A 15 3.51 -7.77 5.48
N ASN A 16 4.80 -7.94 5.24
CA ASN A 16 5.77 -8.27 6.29
C ASN A 16 5.91 -7.12 7.32
N GLU A 17 5.80 -5.87 6.87
CA GLU A 17 5.80 -4.67 7.72
C GLU A 17 4.44 -4.43 8.41
N GLY A 18 3.41 -5.23 8.13
CA GLY A 18 2.06 -5.04 8.68
C GLY A 18 1.32 -3.81 8.14
N ARG A 19 1.79 -3.24 7.02
CA ARG A 19 1.24 -2.01 6.41
C ARG A 19 -0.04 -2.23 5.63
N ILE A 20 -0.30 -3.45 5.18
CA ILE A 20 -1.47 -3.78 4.38
C ILE A 20 -2.18 -5.02 4.89
N ALA A 21 -3.51 -4.93 4.99
CA ALA A 21 -4.37 -6.05 5.33
C ALA A 21 -4.47 -7.04 4.16
N TYR A 22 -4.53 -8.33 4.47
CA TYR A 22 -4.65 -9.40 3.48
C TYR A 22 -5.58 -10.50 3.98
N ILE A 23 -6.09 -11.29 3.03
CA ILE A 23 -6.87 -12.48 3.30
C ILE A 23 -6.15 -13.67 2.68
N GLN A 24 -6.05 -14.77 3.42
CA GLN A 24 -5.56 -16.04 2.88
C GLN A 24 -6.74 -16.91 2.50
N LEU A 25 -6.81 -17.31 1.23
CA LEU A 25 -7.85 -18.19 0.71
C LEU A 25 -7.21 -19.30 -0.12
N GLY A 26 -7.27 -20.55 0.36
CA GLY A 26 -6.71 -21.70 -0.34
C GLY A 26 -5.23 -21.54 -0.69
N GLY A 27 -4.42 -21.01 0.24
CA GLY A 27 -2.99 -20.76 0.02
C GLY A 27 -2.65 -19.52 -0.82
N LYS A 28 -3.66 -18.84 -1.38
CA LYS A 28 -3.47 -17.56 -2.09
C LYS A 28 -3.60 -16.39 -1.13
N ILE A 29 -2.74 -15.39 -1.32
CA ILE A 29 -2.84 -14.09 -0.65
C ILE A 29 -3.67 -13.20 -1.55
N LEU A 30 -4.77 -12.67 -1.02
CA LEU A 30 -5.64 -11.73 -1.70
C LEU A 30 -5.63 -10.40 -0.95
N TYR A 31 -5.69 -9.33 -1.74
CA TYR A 31 -5.78 -7.97 -1.25
C TYR A 31 -7.11 -7.38 -1.73
N ARG A 32 -7.82 -6.70 -0.83
CA ARG A 32 -9.00 -5.93 -1.22
C ARG A 32 -8.53 -4.68 -1.96
N GLU A 33 -9.05 -4.47 -3.16
CA GLU A 33 -8.67 -3.32 -4.00
C GLU A 33 -8.80 -1.99 -3.25
N SER A 34 -9.92 -1.78 -2.56
CA SER A 34 -10.17 -0.56 -1.77
C SER A 34 -9.14 -0.30 -0.67
N ASP A 35 -8.60 -1.35 -0.04
CA ASP A 35 -7.59 -1.20 1.01
C ASP A 35 -6.24 -0.78 0.41
N ILE A 36 -5.92 -1.30 -0.78
CA ILE A 36 -4.71 -0.91 -1.51
C ILE A 36 -4.84 0.54 -1.99
N GLU A 37 -5.99 0.92 -2.56
CA GLU A 37 -6.26 2.29 -3.01
C GLU A 37 -6.18 3.29 -1.85
N ARG A 38 -6.77 2.96 -0.70
CA ARG A 38 -6.69 3.80 0.51
C ARG A 38 -5.26 3.94 1.00
N MET A 39 -4.51 2.84 1.10
CA MET A 39 -3.09 2.87 1.49
C MET A 39 -2.27 3.75 0.54
N LEU A 40 -2.52 3.66 -0.77
CA LEU A 40 -1.85 4.51 -1.76
C LEU A 40 -2.20 5.99 -1.57
N ALA A 41 -3.49 6.31 -1.39
CA ALA A 41 -3.95 7.68 -1.15
C ALA A 41 -3.35 8.30 0.12
N ASP A 42 -3.31 7.53 1.22
CA ASP A 42 -2.74 7.96 2.50
C ASP A 42 -1.21 8.14 2.42
N SER A 43 -0.52 7.23 1.72
CA SER A 43 0.92 7.30 1.51
C SER A 43 1.31 8.48 0.63
N TYR A 44 0.57 8.73 -0.46
CA TYR A 44 0.79 9.89 -1.33
C TYR A 44 0.59 11.20 -0.56
N ARG A 45 -0.49 11.33 0.23
CA ARG A 45 -0.74 12.53 1.06
C ARG A 45 0.34 12.77 2.11
N SER A 46 0.98 11.72 2.62
CA SER A 46 2.02 11.82 3.66
C SER A 46 3.37 12.23 3.07
N ALA A 47 3.74 11.73 1.89
CA ALA A 47 4.98 12.09 1.22
C ALA A 47 5.06 13.59 0.85
N TYR A 48 3.94 14.20 0.44
CA TYR A 48 3.89 15.63 0.12
C TYR A 48 3.69 16.55 1.32
N ARG A 49 3.32 16.02 2.50
CA ARG A 49 3.22 16.82 3.73
C ARG A 49 4.57 16.95 4.45
N LEU A 50 5.46 15.97 4.29
CA LEU A 50 6.78 15.97 4.92
C LEU A 50 7.79 16.94 4.27
N THR A 51 7.57 17.35 3.02
CA THR A 51 8.39 18.36 2.35
C THR A 51 8.03 19.80 2.73
N ALA A 52 6.81 20.04 3.23
CA ALA A 52 6.34 21.39 3.56
C ALA A 52 6.76 21.88 4.97
N THR A 53 7.15 20.98 5.88
CA THR A 53 7.44 21.33 7.29
C THR A 53 8.93 21.52 7.59
N ARG A 54 9.84 21.41 6.60
CA ARG A 54 11.29 21.59 6.81
C ARG A 54 11.84 22.97 6.44
N PHE A 55 10.96 23.89 6.06
CA PHE A 55 11.31 25.30 5.82
C PHE A 55 10.29 26.19 6.54
N SER A 56 10.40 26.26 7.86
CA SER A 56 9.93 27.40 8.67
C SER A 56 10.90 27.64 9.80
#